data_AF-A0A1W0W088-F1
#
_entry.id   AF-A0A1W0W088-F1
#
_cell.length_a   1.000
_cell.length_b   1.000
_cell.length_c   1.000
_cell.angle_alpha   90.00
_cell.angle_beta   90.00
_cell.angle_gamma   90.00
#
_symmetry.space_group_name_H-M   'P 1'
#
loop_
_entity.id
_entity.type
_entity.pdbx_description
1 polymer ?
#
loop_
_entity_poly.entity_id
_entity_poly.type
_entity_poly.pdbx_seq_one_letter_code
_entity_poly.pdbx_strand_id
1 'polypeptide(L)'
;MATEPSSPVSPVEDLDTLPLESSSSSVGVAATTDPLLRPPPPPSSTSSPTAGENHGVFLDEEDEDGVEDFTPPPAPHTAAAATKSREASPGFAEITVSEPRKHAEPATGAVGVIPGSANYVSYLIATRVPDGGEFRVRRRFRDVVALADRLAETHRGLFVPARPDKSIVEGQVMQRHDFVNQRCVTIQRYLRRLAAHPVVGRSPVLHAFLTEPSGIPTSDGESPRWSPEMSAATSMAAATPVTPTKSGRDFFGVFKDLKQTVTNGWVAVRPPPVEEEIDKKYLVHKAKLEDLEKHLVTASQQAEAFVKDYDDLRATTGFLGMSFIKLAKFEKEQATCSSQKRRAADISNFASAVVRTSRSQAKLNAEIVKHLGVIHEYMETMASVHNAFNARSNALLRVQNLSAELYFLRTRAGKLESVSSRGMDQERPRDQKIEELKETVRATEDAKAHALKELELIKENNMNEIKRFNKERRQDLVEMLKGFVSDQATYSDHFASIWTKVAEETKGYAKSSS
;
A
#
# COMPACT_ATOMS: atom_id res chain seq x y z
N MET A 1 -26.40 7.65 72.81
CA MET A 1 -26.37 8.63 71.70
C MET A 1 -26.38 7.80 70.42
N ALA A 2 -27.56 7.40 69.92
CA ALA A 2 -28.42 8.15 68.99
C ALA A 2 -27.75 8.25 67.61
N THR A 3 -28.30 7.79 66.48
CA THR A 3 -29.69 7.44 66.11
C THR A 3 -29.68 6.77 64.73
N GLU A 4 -30.44 5.68 64.57
CA GLU A 4 -31.09 5.21 63.31
C GLU A 4 -32.35 6.10 63.02
N PRO A 5 -33.27 5.88 62.03
CA PRO A 5 -33.51 4.69 61.16
C PRO A 5 -33.94 5.01 59.69
N SER A 6 -34.22 3.98 58.87
CA SER A 6 -35.58 3.69 58.33
C SER A 6 -35.59 2.63 57.21
N SER A 7 -36.27 1.51 57.48
CA SER A 7 -36.87 0.56 56.51
C SER A 7 -38.38 0.87 56.40
N PRO A 8 -39.14 0.36 55.40
CA PRO A 8 -39.91 -0.90 55.60
C PRO A 8 -40.24 -1.71 54.30
N VAL A 9 -40.23 -3.06 54.34
CA VAL A 9 -41.39 -4.02 54.38
C VAL A 9 -41.80 -4.62 53.02
N SER A 10 -41.91 -5.96 53.01
CA SER A 10 -42.38 -6.88 51.95
C SER A 10 -43.91 -6.88 51.76
N PRO A 11 -44.46 -7.53 50.72
CA PRO A 11 -45.15 -8.81 50.96
C PRO A 11 -45.11 -9.84 49.81
N VAL A 12 -45.70 -11.00 50.12
CA VAL A 12 -45.82 -12.30 49.44
C VAL A 12 -47.08 -12.34 48.54
N GLU A 13 -47.08 -13.11 47.45
CA GLU A 13 -48.24 -13.77 46.77
C GLU A 13 -47.68 -14.91 45.87
N ASP A 14 -47.92 -16.19 46.16
CA ASP A 14 -49.03 -17.07 45.72
C ASP A 14 -49.13 -17.25 44.19
N LEU A 15 -48.81 -18.42 43.64
CA LEU A 15 -49.61 -19.65 43.50
C LEU A 15 -50.25 -19.70 42.11
N ASP A 16 -49.73 -20.57 41.22
CA ASP A 16 -50.56 -21.13 40.15
C ASP A 16 -50.18 -22.58 39.87
N THR A 17 -51.20 -23.40 39.96
CA THR A 17 -51.24 -24.87 39.99
C THR A 17 -51.65 -25.44 38.63
N LEU A 18 -50.85 -26.39 38.12
CA LEU A 18 -51.23 -27.68 37.47
C LEU A 18 -52.06 -27.64 36.14
N PRO A 19 -52.14 -28.72 35.32
CA PRO A 19 -51.87 -30.12 35.63
C PRO A 19 -51.10 -30.97 34.61
N LEU A 20 -50.70 -32.13 35.15
CA LEU A 20 -50.23 -33.35 34.51
C LEU A 20 -51.28 -33.98 33.59
N GLU A 21 -50.84 -34.57 32.47
CA GLU A 21 -51.41 -35.83 31.99
C GLU A 21 -50.32 -36.90 31.98
N SER A 22 -50.54 -37.90 32.84
CA SER A 22 -49.85 -39.18 32.84
C SER A 22 -50.63 -40.16 31.96
N SER A 23 -49.92 -40.99 31.21
CA SER A 23 -50.41 -42.33 30.89
C SER A 23 -49.26 -43.32 30.95
N SER A 24 -49.43 -44.24 31.88
CA SER A 24 -48.49 -45.26 32.32
C SER A 24 -48.65 -46.53 31.49
N SER A 25 -47.55 -47.22 31.22
CA SER A 25 -47.55 -48.69 31.19
C SER A 25 -46.25 -49.22 31.79
N SER A 26 -46.43 -50.06 32.81
CA SER A 26 -45.45 -50.80 33.60
C SER A 26 -45.18 -52.17 32.94
N VAL A 27 -44.17 -53.02 33.17
CA VAL A 27 -43.16 -53.29 34.21
C VAL A 27 -41.99 -54.02 33.50
N GLY A 28 -40.75 -53.85 33.97
CA GLY A 28 -39.65 -54.81 33.68
C GLY A 28 -38.31 -54.38 34.27
N VAL A 29 -37.91 -54.98 35.39
CA VAL A 29 -36.71 -54.63 36.18
C VAL A 29 -35.43 -55.27 35.60
N ALA A 30 -34.41 -54.42 35.47
CA ALA A 30 -32.95 -54.63 35.51
C ALA A 30 -32.25 -55.65 34.57
N ALA A 31 -31.42 -55.11 33.68
CA ALA A 31 -30.02 -55.53 33.54
C ALA A 31 -29.18 -54.33 33.07
N THR A 32 -28.12 -54.04 33.83
CA THR A 32 -27.14 -52.99 33.61
C THR A 32 -26.35 -53.22 32.32
N THR A 33 -26.46 -52.32 31.33
CA THR A 33 -25.50 -52.22 30.22
C THR A 33 -25.18 -50.76 29.91
N ASP A 34 -23.87 -50.49 29.85
CA ASP A 34 -23.23 -49.19 29.61
C ASP A 34 -23.52 -48.70 28.18
N PRO A 35 -24.11 -47.50 27.99
CA PRO A 35 -24.48 -46.99 26.66
C PRO A 35 -23.29 -46.50 25.82
N LEU A 36 -22.03 -46.66 26.26
CA LEU A 36 -20.84 -46.22 25.52
C LEU A 36 -20.18 -47.29 24.63
N LEU A 37 -20.74 -48.51 24.53
CA LEU A 37 -20.14 -49.61 23.75
C LEU A 37 -20.74 -49.85 22.35
N ARG A 38 -21.73 -49.05 21.91
CA ARG A 38 -22.23 -49.10 20.52
C ARG A 38 -22.63 -47.71 20.02
N PRO A 39 -21.87 -47.07 19.11
CA PRO A 39 -22.38 -45.94 18.35
C PRO A 39 -23.40 -46.43 17.29
N PRO A 40 -24.49 -45.69 17.03
CA PRO A 40 -25.38 -45.98 15.91
C PRO A 40 -24.67 -45.72 14.57
N PRO A 41 -25.06 -46.41 13.47
CA PRO A 41 -24.41 -46.25 12.17
C PRO A 41 -24.64 -44.84 11.61
N PRO A 42 -23.69 -44.29 10.82
CA PRO A 42 -23.85 -42.98 10.21
C PRO A 42 -24.99 -42.98 9.18
N PRO A 43 -25.79 -41.90 9.06
CA PRO A 43 -26.76 -41.80 7.99
C PRO A 43 -26.06 -41.66 6.63
N SER A 44 -26.53 -42.44 5.67
CA SER A 44 -26.11 -42.43 4.28
C SER A 44 -26.17 -41.04 3.66
N SER A 45 -25.13 -40.70 2.92
CA SER A 45 -24.94 -39.47 2.16
C SER A 45 -26.06 -39.26 1.12
N THR A 46 -26.78 -38.15 1.25
CA THR A 46 -27.72 -37.65 0.24
C THR A 46 -27.08 -36.48 -0.50
N SER A 47 -26.94 -36.68 -1.81
CA SER A 47 -26.66 -35.76 -2.93
C SER A 47 -26.69 -34.25 -2.70
N SER A 48 -25.66 -33.59 -3.21
CA SER A 48 -25.52 -32.16 -3.50
C SER A 48 -26.53 -31.64 -4.54
N PRO A 49 -26.89 -30.34 -4.52
CA PRO A 49 -27.31 -29.62 -5.72
C PRO A 49 -26.22 -28.64 -6.19
N THR A 50 -25.73 -28.90 -7.41
CA THR A 50 -25.42 -27.94 -8.49
C THR A 50 -24.94 -26.53 -8.11
N ALA A 51 -23.63 -26.29 -8.26
CA ALA A 51 -23.09 -24.96 -8.52
C ALA A 51 -23.22 -24.65 -10.02
N GLY A 52 -23.90 -23.54 -10.32
CA GLY A 52 -24.08 -23.05 -11.69
C GLY A 52 -22.77 -22.62 -12.34
N GLU A 53 -22.66 -22.99 -13.60
CA GLU A 53 -21.63 -22.56 -14.54
C GLU A 53 -21.62 -21.04 -14.67
N ASN A 54 -20.47 -20.42 -14.41
CA ASN A 54 -20.07 -19.15 -15.02
C ASN A 54 -18.53 -19.10 -15.00
N HIS A 55 -17.90 -19.98 -15.76
CA HIS A 55 -16.53 -19.79 -16.19
C HIS A 55 -16.53 -18.87 -17.41
N GLY A 56 -16.39 -17.56 -17.14
CA GLY A 56 -15.93 -16.62 -18.15
C GLY A 56 -14.52 -17.02 -18.56
N VAL A 57 -14.41 -17.49 -19.80
CA VAL A 57 -13.15 -17.83 -20.47
C VAL A 57 -12.25 -16.60 -20.42
N PHE A 58 -11.13 -16.72 -19.70
CA PHE A 58 -10.01 -15.79 -19.78
C PHE A 58 -9.33 -16.05 -21.12
N LEU A 59 -9.83 -15.39 -22.18
CA LEU A 59 -9.10 -15.30 -23.43
C LEU A 59 -8.01 -14.24 -23.22
N ASP A 60 -6.80 -14.72 -22.96
CA ASP A 60 -5.59 -13.96 -23.21
C ASP A 60 -5.56 -13.64 -24.72
N GLU A 61 -5.83 -12.40 -25.09
CA GLU A 61 -5.37 -11.89 -26.37
C GLU A 61 -3.84 -11.87 -26.32
N GLU A 62 -3.26 -12.76 -27.11
CA GLU A 62 -1.84 -12.99 -27.28
C GLU A 62 -1.10 -11.67 -27.52
N ASP A 63 -0.10 -11.41 -26.68
CA ASP A 63 0.98 -10.49 -26.97
C ASP A 63 1.72 -11.05 -28.20
N GLU A 64 1.41 -10.52 -29.38
CA GLU A 64 2.13 -10.76 -30.62
C GLU A 64 3.50 -10.06 -30.53
N ASP A 65 4.46 -10.67 -29.84
CA ASP A 65 5.89 -10.34 -29.91
C ASP A 65 6.74 -11.57 -29.50
N GLY A 66 7.14 -12.38 -30.50
CA GLY A 66 8.37 -13.19 -30.47
C GLY A 66 8.30 -14.59 -29.87
N VAL A 67 7.82 -15.57 -30.66
CA VAL A 67 8.05 -17.00 -30.40
C VAL A 67 9.47 -17.36 -30.88
N GLU A 68 10.42 -17.56 -29.97
CA GLU A 68 11.61 -18.36 -30.24
C GLU A 68 11.41 -19.79 -29.72
N ASP A 69 11.50 -20.72 -30.65
CA ASP A 69 11.31 -22.16 -30.55
C ASP A 69 12.29 -22.82 -29.57
N PHE A 70 11.77 -23.69 -28.69
CA PHE A 70 12.52 -24.38 -27.65
C PHE A 70 13.04 -25.71 -28.19
N THR A 71 14.28 -25.74 -28.69
CA THR A 71 15.04 -26.99 -28.87
C THR A 71 16.41 -26.90 -28.19
N PRO A 72 16.83 -27.91 -27.41
CA PRO A 72 18.11 -27.86 -26.70
C PRO A 72 19.24 -28.45 -27.56
N PRO A 73 20.43 -27.83 -27.60
CA PRO A 73 21.64 -28.54 -28.00
C PRO A 73 22.73 -28.55 -26.91
N PRO A 74 23.70 -29.49 -26.99
CA PRO A 74 24.62 -29.84 -25.92
C PRO A 74 25.82 -28.88 -25.81
N ALA A 75 26.47 -28.86 -24.64
CA ALA A 75 27.78 -28.22 -24.46
C ALA A 75 28.93 -29.19 -24.86
N PRO A 76 30.22 -28.77 -24.92
CA PRO A 76 30.77 -27.41 -24.72
C PRO A 76 31.73 -26.97 -25.84
N HIS A 77 32.15 -25.69 -25.86
CA HIS A 77 33.54 -25.20 -25.94
C HIS A 77 33.66 -23.71 -26.34
N THR A 78 34.55 -23.02 -25.59
CA THR A 78 35.36 -21.84 -25.92
C THR A 78 34.74 -20.46 -26.18
N ALA A 79 34.86 -19.63 -25.14
CA ALA A 79 35.18 -18.20 -25.09
C ALA A 79 35.07 -17.35 -26.38
N ALA A 80 34.09 -16.45 -26.40
CA ALA A 80 34.21 -15.12 -27.00
C ALA A 80 33.40 -14.13 -26.17
N ALA A 81 34.05 -13.01 -25.81
CA ALA A 81 33.52 -11.99 -24.93
C ALA A 81 32.27 -11.31 -25.51
N ALA A 82 31.15 -11.45 -24.81
CA ALA A 82 29.96 -10.62 -25.00
C ALA A 82 29.62 -9.97 -23.67
N THR A 83 29.82 -8.65 -23.61
CA THR A 83 29.54 -7.78 -22.48
C THR A 83 28.03 -7.75 -22.22
N LYS A 84 27.53 -8.74 -21.45
CA LYS A 84 26.18 -8.66 -20.87
C LYS A 84 26.20 -7.51 -19.86
N SER A 85 25.43 -6.47 -20.15
CA SER A 85 25.08 -5.41 -19.21
C SER A 85 24.47 -6.05 -17.96
N ARG A 86 25.32 -6.22 -16.95
CA ARG A 86 24.94 -6.68 -15.61
C ARG A 86 23.88 -5.74 -15.10
N GLU A 87 22.69 -6.24 -14.79
CA GLU A 87 21.67 -5.50 -14.05
C GLU A 87 22.35 -4.83 -12.86
N ALA A 88 22.34 -3.50 -12.84
CA ALA A 88 23.10 -2.72 -11.88
C ALA A 88 22.58 -3.04 -10.47
N SER A 89 23.47 -3.56 -9.62
CA SER A 89 23.20 -3.77 -8.21
C SER A 89 22.67 -2.47 -7.59
N PRO A 90 21.73 -2.54 -6.62
CA PRO A 90 21.18 -1.35 -6.00
C PRO A 90 22.31 -0.50 -5.42
N GLY A 91 22.28 0.81 -5.68
CA GLY A 91 23.30 1.75 -5.18
C GLY A 91 23.38 1.80 -3.65
N PHE A 92 22.33 1.32 -2.97
CA PHE A 92 22.24 1.19 -1.53
C PHE A 92 21.82 -0.24 -1.16
N ALA A 93 22.61 -0.91 -0.32
CA ALA A 93 22.35 -2.27 0.13
C ALA A 93 21.29 -2.32 1.24
N GLU A 94 21.29 -1.33 2.14
CA GLU A 94 20.35 -1.28 3.26
C GLU A 94 20.07 0.17 3.67
N ILE A 95 18.80 0.49 3.96
CA ILE A 95 18.39 1.79 4.51
C ILE A 95 17.58 1.52 5.77
N THR A 96 17.96 2.14 6.88
CA THR A 96 17.21 2.07 8.15
C THR A 96 16.89 3.47 8.67
N VAL A 97 15.73 3.62 9.31
CA VAL A 97 15.28 4.89 9.90
C VAL A 97 14.93 4.64 11.35
N SER A 98 15.62 5.34 12.25
CA SER A 98 15.56 5.07 13.69
C SER A 98 15.79 6.35 14.51
N GLU A 99 15.90 6.18 15.83
CA GLU A 99 16.24 7.22 16.81
C GLU A 99 15.52 8.56 16.58
N PRO A 100 14.18 8.60 16.70
CA PRO A 100 13.45 9.85 16.60
C PRO A 100 13.90 10.79 17.74
N ARG A 101 14.38 11.99 17.38
CA ARG A 101 14.81 13.01 18.35
C ARG A 101 14.03 14.29 18.16
N LYS A 102 13.60 14.88 19.27
CA LYS A 102 12.93 16.18 19.28
C LYS A 102 13.98 17.28 19.36
N HIS A 103 13.89 18.24 18.46
CA HIS A 103 14.74 19.42 18.41
C HIS A 103 13.89 20.68 18.58
N ALA A 104 14.46 21.70 19.21
CA ALA A 104 13.92 23.06 19.18
C ALA A 104 14.29 23.69 17.82
N GLU A 105 13.34 24.37 17.19
CA GLU A 105 13.64 25.15 15.98
C GLU A 105 14.52 26.35 16.39
N PRO A 106 15.71 26.54 15.77
CA PRO A 106 16.48 27.74 16.02
C PRO A 106 15.67 28.93 15.52
N ALA A 107 15.47 29.93 16.39
CA ALA A 107 14.74 31.14 16.05
C ALA A 107 15.47 31.86 14.90
N THR A 108 15.07 31.60 13.66
CA THR A 108 15.38 32.49 12.53
C THR A 108 14.74 33.83 12.87
N GLY A 109 15.56 34.87 13.02
CA GLY A 109 15.25 36.18 13.60
C GLY A 109 14.17 37.01 12.89
N ALA A 110 12.99 36.45 12.66
CA ALA A 110 11.78 37.20 12.41
C ALA A 110 11.27 37.71 13.77
N VAL A 111 11.51 39.00 14.02
CA VAL A 111 10.97 39.75 15.14
C VAL A 111 9.44 39.58 15.15
N GLY A 112 8.91 38.82 16.13
CA GLY A 112 7.46 38.74 16.36
C GLY A 112 6.86 37.36 16.67
N VAL A 113 7.63 36.27 16.75
CA VAL A 113 7.09 34.96 17.16
C VAL A 113 7.52 34.62 18.58
N ILE A 114 6.54 34.22 19.40
CA ILE A 114 6.70 33.79 20.80
C ILE A 114 7.88 32.81 20.92
N PRO A 115 8.89 33.10 21.78
CA PRO A 115 10.01 32.19 22.01
C PRO A 115 9.51 30.84 22.53
N GLY A 116 9.74 29.75 21.78
CA GLY A 116 9.56 28.37 22.26
C GLY A 116 8.48 27.49 21.61
N SER A 117 7.83 27.90 20.51
CA SER A 117 6.63 27.19 20.02
C SER A 117 6.83 26.18 18.87
N ALA A 118 7.97 26.18 18.17
CA ALA A 118 8.19 25.22 17.08
C ALA A 118 9.25 24.19 17.45
N ASN A 119 8.80 22.98 17.80
CA ASN A 119 9.65 21.81 17.94
C ASN A 119 9.45 20.90 16.73
N TYR A 120 10.52 20.26 16.25
CA TYR A 120 10.43 19.27 15.18
C TYR A 120 11.07 17.95 15.59
N VAL A 121 10.65 16.87 14.93
CA VAL A 121 11.25 15.54 15.11
C VAL A 121 12.18 15.25 13.93
N SER A 122 13.41 14.87 14.24
CA SER A 122 14.37 14.34 13.27
C SER A 122 14.52 12.83 13.42
N TYR A 123 14.93 12.18 12.35
CA TYR A 123 15.12 10.74 12.25
C TYR A 123 16.56 10.46 11.83
N LEU A 124 17.20 9.49 12.46
CA LEU A 124 18.49 8.99 12.02
C LEU A 124 18.26 8.04 10.84
N ILE A 125 18.83 8.38 9.69
CA ILE A 125 18.84 7.54 8.51
C ILE A 125 20.24 6.95 8.40
N ALA A 126 20.33 5.62 8.50
CA ALA A 126 21.56 4.89 8.27
C ALA A 126 21.47 4.14 6.94
N THR A 127 22.43 4.39 6.05
CA THR A 127 22.47 3.88 4.69
C THR A 127 23.75 3.08 4.50
N ARG A 128 23.63 1.80 4.17
CA ARG A 128 24.77 0.92 3.85
C ARG A 128 24.94 0.80 2.33
N VAL A 129 26.17 0.97 1.87
CA VAL A 129 26.58 0.79 0.47
C VAL A 129 27.04 -0.66 0.27
N PRO A 130 26.90 -1.25 -0.93
CA PRO A 130 27.36 -2.62 -1.20
C PRO A 130 28.82 -2.90 -0.80
N ASP A 131 29.69 -1.90 -0.84
CA ASP A 131 31.12 -2.01 -0.48
C ASP A 131 31.38 -2.03 1.04
N GLY A 132 30.33 -2.06 1.86
CA GLY A 132 30.40 -2.11 3.33
C GLY A 132 30.48 -0.74 4.01
N GLY A 133 30.57 0.35 3.25
CA GLY A 133 30.49 1.71 3.78
C GLY A 133 29.12 2.03 4.39
N GLU A 134 29.08 2.83 5.46
CA GLU A 134 27.85 3.26 6.12
C GLU A 134 27.83 4.80 6.23
N PHE A 135 26.73 5.40 5.79
CA PHE A 135 26.44 6.81 6.00
C PHE A 135 25.35 6.97 7.05
N ARG A 136 25.52 7.96 7.93
CA ARG A 136 24.53 8.32 8.96
C ARG A 136 24.19 9.78 8.83
N VAL A 137 22.93 10.07 8.56
CA VAL A 137 22.43 11.44 8.40
C VAL A 137 21.14 11.62 9.17
N ARG A 138 20.94 12.79 9.78
CA ARG A 138 19.65 13.14 10.37
C ARG A 138 18.80 13.97 9.42
N ARG A 139 17.51 13.65 9.31
CA ARG A 139 16.56 14.37 8.47
C ARG A 139 15.26 14.59 9.24
N ARG A 140 14.62 15.74 9.07
CA ARG A 140 13.24 15.95 9.55
C ARG A 140 12.25 15.57 8.48
N PHE A 141 11.00 15.35 8.87
CA PHE A 141 9.93 14.99 7.92
C PHE A 141 9.79 16.01 6.77
N ARG A 142 9.97 17.31 7.04
CA ARG A 142 9.94 18.35 6.01
C ARG A 142 11.01 18.14 4.92
N ASP A 143 12.17 17.62 5.27
CA ASP A 143 13.23 17.35 4.29
C ASP A 143 12.85 16.16 3.39
N VAL A 144 12.15 15.16 3.93
CA VAL A 144 11.58 14.04 3.16
C VAL A 144 10.51 14.54 2.19
N VAL A 145 9.68 15.51 2.61
CA VAL A 145 8.68 16.15 1.74
C VAL A 145 9.36 16.89 0.59
N ALA A 146 10.39 17.69 0.88
CA ALA A 146 11.14 18.42 -0.14
C ALA A 146 11.86 17.49 -1.13
N LEU A 147 12.41 16.37 -0.64
CA LEU A 147 12.93 15.31 -1.49
C LEU A 147 11.85 14.78 -2.44
N ALA A 148 10.67 14.45 -1.92
CA ALA A 148 9.58 13.90 -2.71
C ALA A 148 9.11 14.86 -3.80
N ASP A 149 8.94 16.15 -3.46
CA ASP A 149 8.50 17.18 -4.43
C ASP A 149 9.54 17.33 -5.55
N ARG A 150 10.83 17.42 -5.21
CA ARG A 150 11.91 17.54 -6.19
C ARG A 150 12.05 16.30 -7.07
N LEU A 151 11.85 15.11 -6.52
CA LEU A 151 11.83 13.87 -7.31
C LEU A 151 10.63 13.82 -8.25
N ALA A 152 9.45 14.21 -7.79
CA ALA A 152 8.24 14.26 -8.61
C ALA A 152 8.36 15.24 -9.79
N GLU A 153 9.02 16.38 -9.58
CA GLU A 153 9.30 17.36 -10.63
C GLU A 153 10.34 16.88 -11.66
N THR A 154 11.39 16.20 -11.19
CA THR A 154 12.50 15.77 -12.08
C THR A 154 12.24 14.45 -12.80
N HIS A 155 11.31 13.63 -12.32
CA HIS A 155 11.03 12.28 -12.82
C HIS A 155 9.57 12.14 -13.28
N ARG A 156 9.04 13.16 -13.96
CA ARG A 156 7.65 13.16 -14.45
C ARG A 156 7.39 11.97 -15.37
N GLY A 157 6.25 11.32 -15.16
CA GLY A 157 5.83 10.15 -15.93
C GLY A 157 6.39 8.81 -15.44
N LEU A 158 7.29 8.79 -14.44
CA LEU A 158 7.71 7.55 -13.78
C LEU A 158 6.79 7.22 -12.60
N PHE A 159 6.71 5.94 -12.20
CA PHE A 159 5.94 5.50 -11.03
C PHE A 159 6.77 5.72 -9.76
N VAL A 160 7.07 6.98 -9.49
CA VAL A 160 7.82 7.40 -8.30
C VAL A 160 6.99 7.06 -7.06
N PRO A 161 7.53 6.28 -6.10
CA PRO A 161 6.87 5.97 -4.83
C PRO A 161 6.16 7.19 -4.23
N ALA A 162 4.92 7.01 -3.80
CA ALA A 162 4.15 8.09 -3.21
C ALA A 162 4.78 8.53 -1.89
N ARG A 163 4.75 9.85 -1.65
CA ARG A 163 5.24 10.46 -0.41
C ARG A 163 4.45 9.90 0.79
N PRO A 164 5.12 9.69 1.95
CA PRO A 164 4.44 9.45 3.22
C PRO A 164 3.45 10.56 3.57
N ASP A 165 2.23 10.21 3.97
CA ASP A 165 1.22 11.21 4.30
C ASP A 165 1.62 12.10 5.48
N LYS A 166 1.32 13.40 5.34
CA LYS A 166 1.34 14.34 6.46
C LYS A 166 0.08 14.14 7.29
N SER A 167 -0.06 12.98 7.94
CA SER A 167 -1.22 12.71 8.78
C SER A 167 -1.14 13.56 10.06
N ILE A 168 -1.77 14.75 10.00
CA ILE A 168 -1.97 15.62 11.18
C ILE A 168 -3.03 14.98 12.09
N VAL A 169 -3.98 14.27 11.50
CA VAL A 169 -5.11 13.61 12.19
C VAL A 169 -4.63 12.42 13.01
N GLU A 170 -3.80 11.52 12.46
CA GLU A 170 -3.21 10.42 13.25
C GLU A 170 -2.33 10.93 14.39
N GLY A 171 -1.64 12.05 14.19
CA GLY A 171 -0.84 12.69 15.24
C GLY A 171 -1.67 13.31 16.38
N GLN A 172 -2.97 13.53 16.16
CA GLN A 172 -3.92 13.99 17.18
C GLN A 172 -4.67 12.83 17.86
N VAL A 173 -4.85 11.70 17.14
CA VAL A 173 -5.63 10.54 17.61
C VAL A 173 -4.75 9.46 18.26
N MET A 174 -3.50 9.29 17.82
CA MET A 174 -2.54 8.33 18.40
C MET A 174 -1.75 8.94 19.56
N GLN A 175 -1.23 8.08 20.45
CA GLN A 175 -0.21 8.53 21.40
C GLN A 175 1.01 9.03 20.63
N ARG A 176 1.64 10.12 21.11
CA ARG A 176 2.77 10.76 20.41
C ARG A 176 3.91 9.78 20.09
N HIS A 177 4.18 8.82 20.98
CA HIS A 177 5.23 7.82 20.77
C HIS A 177 4.89 6.87 19.61
N ASP A 178 3.66 6.39 19.54
CA ASP A 178 3.20 5.47 18.48
C ASP A 178 3.19 6.16 17.12
N PHE A 179 2.77 7.42 17.07
CA PHE A 179 2.81 8.24 15.85
C PHE A 179 4.22 8.42 15.30
N VAL A 180 5.19 8.67 16.19
CA VAL A 180 6.59 8.88 15.81
C VAL A 180 7.20 7.58 15.29
N ASN A 181 6.92 6.44 15.93
CA ASN A 181 7.39 5.13 15.48
C ASN A 181 6.76 4.71 14.15
N GLN A 182 5.45 4.92 13.98
CA GLN A 182 4.76 4.67 12.71
C GLN A 182 5.41 5.48 11.58
N ARG A 183 5.71 6.76 11.85
CA ARG A 183 6.39 7.61 10.88
C ARG A 183 7.80 7.13 10.54
N CYS A 184 8.57 6.59 11.49
CA CYS A 184 9.87 5.95 11.19
C CYS A 184 9.69 4.83 10.16
N VAL A 185 8.71 3.94 10.38
CA VAL A 185 8.42 2.81 9.48
C VAL A 185 8.02 3.31 8.09
N THR A 186 7.13 4.29 8.00
CA THR A 186 6.68 4.84 6.70
C THR A 186 7.83 5.53 5.95
N ILE A 187 8.68 6.31 6.64
CA ILE A 187 9.85 6.94 6.01
C ILE A 187 10.82 5.86 5.52
N GLN A 188 11.12 4.84 6.34
CA GLN A 188 12.02 3.76 5.96
C GLN A 188 11.51 3.03 4.71
N ARG A 189 10.23 2.66 4.69
CA ARG A 189 9.59 2.00 3.55
C ARG A 189 9.69 2.87 2.30
N TYR A 190 9.36 4.16 2.42
CA TYR A 190 9.44 5.11 1.32
C TYR A 190 10.85 5.20 0.72
N LEU A 191 11.87 5.41 1.56
CA LEU A 191 13.26 5.53 1.10
C LEU A 191 13.78 4.23 0.45
N ARG A 192 13.42 3.07 1.01
CA ARG A 192 13.75 1.77 0.40
C ARG A 192 13.12 1.61 -0.97
N ARG A 193 11.85 1.98 -1.13
CA ARG A 193 11.14 1.93 -2.43
C ARG A 193 11.76 2.89 -3.44
N LEU A 194 12.17 4.09 -3.02
CA LEU A 194 12.90 5.01 -3.90
C LEU A 194 14.24 4.42 -4.35
N ALA A 195 15.00 3.82 -3.43
CA ALA A 195 16.29 3.21 -3.72
C ALA A 195 16.19 1.98 -4.64
N ALA A 196 15.11 1.20 -4.51
CA ALA A 196 14.85 0.03 -5.35
C ALA A 196 14.41 0.40 -6.78
N HIS A 197 13.83 1.59 -6.98
CA HIS A 197 13.36 2.02 -8.29
C HIS A 197 14.55 2.23 -9.26
N PRO A 198 14.58 1.62 -10.46
CA PRO A 198 15.76 1.61 -11.33
C PRO A 198 16.29 2.99 -11.71
N VAL A 199 15.41 3.95 -12.03
CA VAL A 199 15.83 5.32 -12.38
C VAL A 199 16.01 6.19 -11.13
N VAL A 200 14.96 6.34 -10.31
CA VAL A 200 14.96 7.21 -9.11
C VAL A 200 16.02 6.83 -8.10
N GLY A 201 16.33 5.53 -7.93
CA GLY A 201 17.37 5.04 -7.03
C GLY A 201 18.78 5.55 -7.37
N ARG A 202 19.01 5.93 -8.64
CA ARG A 202 20.27 6.53 -9.13
C ARG A 202 20.24 8.05 -9.16
N SER A 203 19.17 8.67 -8.64
CA SER A 203 19.05 10.12 -8.63
C SER A 203 20.14 10.74 -7.74
N PRO A 204 20.88 11.76 -8.23
CA PRO A 204 21.84 12.48 -7.40
C PRO A 204 21.16 13.17 -6.21
N VAL A 205 19.88 13.53 -6.36
CA VAL A 205 19.08 14.14 -5.30
C VAL A 205 18.85 13.16 -4.14
N LEU A 206 18.49 11.91 -4.46
CA LEU A 206 18.31 10.87 -3.45
C LEU A 206 19.65 10.52 -2.79
N HIS A 207 20.71 10.42 -3.58
CA HIS A 207 22.05 10.12 -3.07
C HIS A 207 22.53 11.20 -2.09
N ALA A 208 22.45 12.48 -2.46
CA ALA A 208 22.77 13.59 -1.57
C ALA A 208 21.90 13.57 -0.30
N PHE A 209 20.60 13.29 -0.45
CA PHE A 209 19.70 13.17 0.69
C PHE A 209 20.10 12.05 1.67
N LEU A 210 20.66 10.94 1.21
CA LEU A 210 21.05 9.81 2.05
C LEU A 210 22.47 9.90 2.62
N THR A 211 23.34 10.74 2.04
CA THR A 211 24.79 10.75 2.34
C THR A 211 25.31 12.08 2.87
N GLU A 212 24.76 13.21 2.43
CA GLU A 212 25.29 14.53 2.82
C GLU A 212 24.76 14.99 4.19
N PRO A 213 25.57 15.66 5.03
CA PRO A 213 25.08 16.22 6.29
C PRO A 213 24.02 17.32 6.08
N SER A 214 22.92 17.31 6.83
CA SER A 214 21.86 18.35 6.80
C SER A 214 22.11 19.52 7.75
N GLY A 215 23.23 19.50 8.49
CA GLY A 215 23.47 20.40 9.61
C GLY A 215 22.75 20.00 10.92
N ILE A 216 21.93 18.94 10.92
CA ILE A 216 21.38 18.34 12.16
C ILE A 216 22.42 17.35 12.72
N PRO A 217 22.96 17.59 13.94
CA PRO A 217 23.99 16.74 14.55
C PRO A 217 23.56 15.29 14.68
N THR A 218 24.43 14.33 14.36
CA THR A 218 24.08 12.90 14.40
C THR A 218 24.17 12.32 15.81
N SER A 219 25.06 12.88 16.65
CA SER A 219 25.25 12.53 18.06
C SER A 219 25.17 13.76 18.98
N ASP A 220 24.89 13.53 20.27
CA ASP A 220 24.90 14.60 21.27
C ASP A 220 26.33 15.11 21.49
N GLY A 221 26.55 16.42 21.33
CA GLY A 221 27.86 17.06 21.46
C GLY A 221 28.57 17.38 20.13
N GLU A 222 28.05 16.94 19.00
CA GLU A 222 28.56 17.31 17.67
C GLU A 222 28.10 18.73 17.30
N SER A 223 29.04 19.63 17.00
CA SER A 223 28.72 21.02 16.68
C SER A 223 27.93 21.09 15.36
N PRO A 224 26.85 21.88 15.27
CA PRO A 224 26.14 22.07 14.01
C PRO A 224 27.11 22.53 12.91
N ARG A 225 27.32 21.68 11.91
CA ARG A 225 28.23 21.98 10.79
C ARG A 225 27.48 22.86 9.80
N TRP A 226 27.40 24.16 10.10
CA TRP A 226 26.81 25.16 9.21
C TRP A 226 27.81 25.47 8.09
N SER A 227 27.55 25.01 6.86
CA SER A 227 28.24 25.48 5.65
C SER A 227 27.41 26.60 4.99
N PRO A 228 27.96 27.82 4.78
CA PRO A 228 27.23 28.99 4.28
C PRO A 228 26.61 28.82 2.87
N GLU A 229 27.08 27.88 2.06
CA GLU A 229 26.53 27.64 0.71
C GLU A 229 25.15 26.98 0.69
N MET A 230 24.79 26.17 1.70
CA MET A 230 23.52 25.42 1.70
C MET A 230 22.29 26.22 2.15
N SER A 231 22.48 27.33 2.86
CA SER A 231 21.37 28.23 3.23
C SER A 231 20.85 29.03 2.04
N ALA A 232 21.69 29.34 1.03
CA ALA A 232 21.24 30.08 -0.15
C ALA A 232 20.33 29.24 -1.06
N ALA A 233 20.64 27.95 -1.25
CA ALA A 233 19.80 27.04 -2.04
C ALA A 233 18.47 26.69 -1.35
N THR A 234 18.44 26.68 -0.01
CA THR A 234 17.24 26.35 0.77
C THR A 234 16.34 27.57 1.03
N SER A 235 16.89 28.79 1.09
CA SER A 235 16.12 30.03 1.29
C SER A 235 15.51 30.61 0.02
N MET A 236 15.96 30.24 -1.19
CA MET A 236 15.29 30.66 -2.43
C MET A 236 13.96 29.93 -2.69
N ALA A 237 13.61 28.92 -1.89
CA ALA A 237 12.31 28.26 -1.90
C ALA A 237 11.29 28.90 -0.93
N ALA A 238 11.65 30.01 -0.27
CA ALA A 238 10.77 30.76 0.62
C ALA A 238 10.05 31.91 -0.12
N ALA A 239 9.29 31.58 -1.16
CA ALA A 239 8.09 32.35 -1.45
C ALA A 239 6.98 31.80 -0.53
N THR A 240 6.38 32.69 0.26
CA THR A 240 5.32 32.42 1.23
C THR A 240 4.23 31.48 0.69
N PRO A 241 3.88 30.38 1.39
CA PRO A 241 2.76 29.55 1.00
C PRO A 241 1.46 30.29 1.37
N VAL A 242 0.72 30.74 0.35
CA VAL A 242 -0.69 31.06 0.54
C VAL A 242 -1.38 29.73 0.89
N THR A 243 -2.04 29.70 2.05
CA THR A 243 -2.74 28.53 2.58
C THR A 243 -3.65 27.88 1.52
N PRO A 244 -3.55 26.57 1.26
CA PRO A 244 -4.55 25.88 0.46
C PRO A 244 -5.80 25.72 1.33
N THR A 245 -6.83 26.50 1.04
CA THR A 245 -8.18 26.15 1.47
C THR A 245 -8.51 24.78 0.87
N LYS A 246 -9.12 23.91 1.68
CA LYS A 246 -9.75 22.67 1.22
C LYS A 246 -10.65 22.99 0.01
N SER A 247 -10.21 22.68 -1.19
CA SER A 247 -11.00 22.89 -2.41
C SER A 247 -11.11 21.59 -3.20
N GLY A 248 -11.89 20.67 -2.63
CA GLY A 248 -12.48 19.54 -3.35
C GLY A 248 -13.81 19.90 -3.99
N ARG A 249 -14.05 21.19 -4.29
CA ARG A 249 -15.36 21.66 -4.78
C ARG A 249 -15.24 22.93 -5.61
N ASP A 250 -14.35 22.98 -6.60
CA ASP A 250 -14.45 24.05 -7.60
C ASP A 250 -13.89 23.76 -9.01
N PHE A 251 -13.96 22.51 -9.47
CA PHE A 251 -13.76 22.21 -10.89
C PHE A 251 -14.81 22.88 -11.80
N PHE A 252 -15.99 23.21 -11.24
CA PHE A 252 -17.05 23.94 -11.95
C PHE A 252 -16.81 25.47 -12.00
N GLY A 253 -16.07 26.05 -11.05
CA GLY A 253 -15.79 27.50 -10.99
C GLY A 253 -14.82 27.98 -12.06
N VAL A 254 -13.71 27.26 -12.29
CA VAL A 254 -12.73 27.59 -13.35
C VAL A 254 -13.33 27.50 -14.76
N PHE A 255 -14.30 26.60 -14.98
CA PHE A 255 -15.04 26.52 -16.24
C PHE A 255 -16.03 27.68 -16.42
N LYS A 256 -16.51 28.27 -15.31
CA LYS A 256 -17.41 29.42 -15.31
C LYS A 256 -16.65 30.72 -15.52
N ASP A 257 -15.46 30.87 -14.94
CA ASP A 257 -14.58 32.03 -15.14
C ASP A 257 -14.03 32.07 -16.57
N LEU A 258 -13.68 30.91 -17.15
CA LEU A 258 -13.31 30.85 -18.57
C LEU A 258 -14.49 31.22 -19.48
N LYS A 259 -15.72 30.83 -19.15
CA LYS A 259 -16.91 31.30 -19.87
C LYS A 259 -17.17 32.80 -19.68
N GLN A 260 -16.90 33.34 -18.49
CA GLN A 260 -17.18 34.73 -18.15
C GLN A 260 -16.17 35.70 -18.75
N THR A 261 -14.90 35.29 -18.89
CA THR A 261 -13.88 36.04 -19.67
C THR A 261 -14.15 35.99 -21.17
N VAL A 262 -14.80 34.94 -21.69
CA VAL A 262 -15.19 34.82 -23.10
C VAL A 262 -16.43 35.67 -23.43
N THR A 263 -17.29 35.98 -22.45
CA THR A 263 -18.51 36.78 -22.67
C THR A 263 -18.30 38.30 -22.73
N ASN A 264 -17.21 38.85 -22.20
CA ASN A 264 -17.01 40.31 -22.14
C ASN A 264 -16.18 40.91 -23.28
N GLY A 265 -16.11 40.18 -24.40
CA GLY A 265 -15.90 40.81 -25.71
C GLY A 265 -14.74 40.24 -26.47
N TRP A 266 -14.92 39.08 -27.09
CA TRP A 266 -14.23 38.65 -28.31
C TRP A 266 -15.18 37.82 -29.17
N VAL A 267 -15.29 38.20 -30.44
CA VAL A 267 -16.06 37.48 -31.46
C VAL A 267 -15.64 36.01 -31.47
N ALA A 268 -16.64 35.13 -31.49
CA ALA A 268 -16.54 33.67 -31.50
C ALA A 268 -15.61 33.16 -32.60
N VAL A 269 -14.33 33.00 -32.26
CA VAL A 269 -13.40 32.20 -33.05
C VAL A 269 -13.15 30.93 -32.26
N ARG A 270 -13.84 29.85 -32.65
CA ARG A 270 -13.67 28.53 -32.04
C ARG A 270 -12.24 28.06 -32.35
N PRO A 271 -11.39 27.78 -31.34
CA PRO A 271 -10.07 27.24 -31.60
C PRO A 271 -10.19 25.90 -32.36
N PRO A 272 -9.20 25.56 -33.20
CA PRO A 272 -9.17 24.28 -33.93
C PRO A 272 -9.28 23.08 -32.96
N PRO A 273 -9.72 21.90 -33.45
CA PRO A 273 -9.88 20.72 -32.61
C PRO A 273 -8.58 20.45 -31.86
N VAL A 274 -8.75 20.30 -30.55
CA VAL A 274 -7.70 20.18 -29.54
C VAL A 274 -6.88 18.91 -29.83
N GLU A 275 -5.57 18.93 -29.62
CA GLU A 275 -4.74 17.72 -29.61
C GLU A 275 -5.30 16.77 -28.53
N GLU A 276 -6.14 15.82 -28.94
CA GLU A 276 -6.73 14.82 -28.05
C GLU A 276 -5.70 13.73 -27.73
N GLU A 277 -5.90 13.02 -26.62
CA GLU A 277 -5.09 11.86 -26.28
C GLU A 277 -5.44 10.67 -27.20
N ILE A 278 -4.84 10.66 -28.39
CA ILE A 278 -5.13 9.65 -29.45
C ILE A 278 -4.29 8.36 -29.26
N ASP A 279 -3.45 8.31 -28.22
CA ASP A 279 -2.61 7.17 -27.91
C ASP A 279 -3.44 5.98 -27.38
N LYS A 280 -4.03 5.23 -28.32
CA LYS A 280 -4.89 4.07 -28.03
C LYS A 280 -4.19 3.05 -27.16
N LYS A 281 -2.88 2.83 -27.37
CA LYS A 281 -2.09 1.87 -26.59
C LYS A 281 -2.03 2.29 -25.12
N TYR A 282 -1.72 3.55 -24.87
CA TYR A 282 -1.75 4.10 -23.51
C TYR A 282 -3.14 3.97 -22.88
N LEU A 283 -4.22 4.33 -23.59
CA LEU A 283 -5.58 4.26 -23.05
C LEU A 283 -5.98 2.83 -22.64
N VAL A 284 -5.63 1.83 -23.45
CA VAL A 284 -5.86 0.42 -23.12
C VAL A 284 -5.10 0.03 -21.85
N HIS A 285 -3.82 0.37 -21.74
CA HIS A 285 -3.03 0.05 -20.55
C HIS A 285 -3.52 0.79 -19.30
N LYS A 286 -3.92 2.06 -19.44
CA LYS A 286 -4.50 2.84 -18.35
C LYS A 286 -5.76 2.16 -17.81
N ALA A 287 -6.69 1.77 -18.69
CA ALA A 287 -7.90 1.05 -18.30
C ALA A 287 -7.59 -0.28 -17.61
N LYS A 288 -6.60 -1.04 -18.12
CA LYS A 288 -6.14 -2.30 -17.47
C LYS A 288 -5.59 -2.07 -16.07
N LEU A 289 -4.89 -0.96 -15.83
CA LEU A 289 -4.33 -0.61 -14.52
C LEU A 289 -5.39 -0.09 -13.54
N GLU A 290 -6.39 0.65 -14.03
CA GLU A 290 -7.56 1.04 -13.23
C GLU A 290 -8.42 -0.17 -12.84
N ASP A 291 -8.54 -1.16 -13.72
CA ASP A 291 -9.24 -2.41 -13.41
C ASP A 291 -8.44 -3.29 -12.43
N LEU A 292 -7.12 -3.37 -12.62
CA LEU A 292 -6.22 -4.02 -11.67
C LEU A 292 -6.36 -3.45 -10.26
N GLU A 293 -6.46 -2.13 -10.10
CA GLU A 293 -6.63 -1.51 -8.77
C GLU A 293 -7.88 -2.01 -8.06
N LYS A 294 -9.00 -2.14 -8.78
CA LYS A 294 -10.23 -2.70 -8.22
C LYS A 294 -10.02 -4.14 -7.77
N HIS A 295 -9.35 -4.95 -8.60
CA HIS A 295 -9.03 -6.33 -8.24
C HIS A 295 -8.10 -6.42 -7.04
N LEU A 296 -7.09 -5.54 -6.93
CA LEU A 296 -6.20 -5.49 -5.77
C LEU A 296 -6.95 -5.15 -4.48
N VAL A 297 -7.87 -4.17 -4.53
CA VAL A 297 -8.73 -3.81 -3.39
C VAL A 297 -9.58 -5.00 -2.94
N THR A 298 -10.26 -5.66 -3.88
CA THR A 298 -11.09 -6.84 -3.57
C THR A 298 -10.25 -8.00 -3.03
N ALA A 299 -9.10 -8.28 -3.65
CA ALA A 299 -8.19 -9.35 -3.22
C ALA A 299 -7.63 -9.08 -1.81
N SER A 300 -7.31 -7.82 -1.49
CA SER A 300 -6.86 -7.41 -0.16
C SER A 300 -7.93 -7.63 0.91
N GLN A 301 -9.18 -7.25 0.64
CA GLN A 301 -10.30 -7.51 1.56
C GLN A 301 -10.52 -9.01 1.80
N GLN A 302 -10.40 -9.83 0.75
CA GLN A 302 -10.50 -11.28 0.85
C GLN A 302 -9.31 -11.86 1.64
N ALA A 303 -8.09 -11.36 1.42
CA ALA A 303 -6.90 -11.77 2.15
C ALA A 303 -7.02 -11.46 3.65
N GLU A 304 -7.53 -10.27 4.02
CA GLU A 304 -7.77 -9.87 5.40
C GLU A 304 -8.81 -10.77 6.08
N ALA A 305 -9.92 -11.06 5.39
CA ALA A 305 -10.93 -12.00 5.88
C ALA A 305 -10.34 -13.40 6.08
N PHE A 306 -9.55 -13.89 5.12
CA PHE A 306 -8.91 -15.20 5.19
C PHE A 306 -7.92 -15.32 6.36
N VAL A 307 -7.07 -14.32 6.57
CA VAL A 307 -6.13 -14.27 7.71
C VAL A 307 -6.90 -14.29 9.04
N LYS A 308 -8.02 -13.56 9.11
CA LYS A 308 -8.87 -13.53 10.29
C LYS A 308 -9.48 -14.91 10.58
N ASP A 309 -10.02 -15.58 9.57
CA ASP A 309 -10.60 -16.91 9.73
C ASP A 309 -9.55 -17.94 10.22
N TYR A 310 -8.31 -17.85 9.74
CA TYR A 310 -7.21 -18.69 10.23
C TYR A 310 -6.80 -18.36 11.67
N ASP A 311 -6.86 -17.09 12.07
CA ASP A 311 -6.59 -16.69 13.44
C ASP A 311 -7.68 -17.19 14.41
N ASP A 312 -8.94 -17.12 13.99
CA ASP A 312 -10.10 -17.63 14.74
C ASP A 312 -10.04 -19.16 14.87
N LEU A 313 -9.65 -19.87 13.80
CA LEU A 313 -9.40 -21.32 13.83
C LEU A 313 -8.26 -21.67 14.81
N ARG A 314 -7.15 -20.93 14.75
CA ARG A 314 -6.02 -21.08 15.68
C ARG A 314 -6.47 -20.89 17.13
N ALA A 315 -7.23 -19.84 17.41
CA ALA A 315 -7.71 -19.52 18.75
C ALA A 315 -8.64 -20.61 19.28
N THR A 316 -9.62 -21.02 18.48
CA THR A 316 -10.58 -22.08 18.82
C THR A 316 -9.86 -23.41 19.10
N THR A 317 -8.91 -23.78 18.25
CA THR A 317 -8.08 -24.98 18.44
C THR A 317 -7.29 -24.91 19.75
N GLY A 318 -6.72 -23.74 20.07
CA GLY A 318 -6.01 -23.52 21.33
C GLY A 318 -6.91 -23.68 22.56
N PHE A 319 -8.11 -23.07 22.54
CA PHE A 319 -9.09 -23.21 23.62
C PHE A 319 -9.58 -24.64 23.81
N LEU A 320 -9.78 -25.38 22.71
CA LEU A 320 -10.13 -26.79 22.75
C LEU A 320 -9.04 -27.60 23.46
N GLY A 321 -7.78 -27.41 23.08
CA GLY A 321 -6.64 -28.08 23.71
C GLY A 321 -6.53 -27.76 25.21
N MET A 322 -6.67 -26.50 25.59
CA MET A 322 -6.67 -26.10 27.01
C MET A 322 -7.82 -26.71 27.80
N SER A 323 -9.01 -26.84 27.19
CA SER A 323 -10.17 -27.47 27.82
C SER A 323 -9.93 -28.96 28.07
N PHE A 324 -9.35 -29.68 27.11
CA PHE A 324 -8.98 -31.08 27.31
C PHE A 324 -7.85 -31.27 28.33
N ILE A 325 -6.90 -30.33 28.45
CA ILE A 325 -5.89 -30.37 29.53
C ILE A 325 -6.59 -30.31 30.90
N LYS A 326 -7.57 -29.41 31.07
CA LYS A 326 -8.35 -29.31 32.32
C LYS A 326 -9.14 -30.58 32.61
N LEU A 327 -9.77 -31.15 31.58
CA LEU A 327 -10.50 -32.42 31.69
C LEU A 327 -9.56 -33.57 32.10
N ALA A 328 -8.42 -33.72 31.44
CA ALA A 328 -7.41 -34.72 31.78
C ALA A 328 -6.92 -34.59 33.22
N LYS A 329 -6.71 -33.35 33.70
CA LYS A 329 -6.33 -33.08 35.09
C LYS A 329 -7.41 -33.53 36.05
N PHE A 330 -8.66 -33.15 35.80
CA PHE A 330 -9.81 -33.56 36.62
C PHE A 330 -9.97 -35.09 36.66
N GLU A 331 -9.96 -35.76 35.51
CA GLU A 331 -10.06 -37.23 35.45
C GLU A 331 -8.92 -37.91 36.20
N LYS A 332 -7.69 -37.38 36.11
CA LYS A 332 -6.53 -37.92 36.83
C LYS A 332 -6.68 -37.79 38.34
N GLU A 333 -7.23 -36.67 38.82
CA GLU A 333 -7.47 -36.43 40.25
C GLU A 333 -8.59 -37.33 40.81
N GLN A 334 -9.61 -37.62 40.00
CA GLN A 334 -10.75 -38.47 40.39
C GLN A 334 -10.55 -39.96 40.10
N ALA A 335 -9.42 -40.37 39.52
CA ALA A 335 -9.22 -41.74 39.06
C ALA A 335 -9.05 -42.74 40.22
N THR A 336 -9.99 -43.67 40.36
CA THR A 336 -9.97 -44.74 41.37
C THR A 336 -9.36 -46.05 40.85
N CYS A 337 -9.30 -46.24 39.53
CA CYS A 337 -8.75 -47.44 38.90
C CYS A 337 -7.71 -47.14 37.80
N SER A 338 -6.95 -48.16 37.41
CA SER A 338 -5.86 -48.03 36.42
C SER A 338 -6.35 -47.66 35.02
N SER A 339 -7.54 -48.09 34.61
CA SER A 339 -8.13 -47.75 33.31
C SER A 339 -8.51 -46.27 33.20
N GLN A 340 -9.01 -45.67 34.28
CA GLN A 340 -9.28 -44.22 34.36
C GLN A 340 -7.98 -43.40 34.29
N LYS A 341 -6.93 -43.82 35.00
CA LYS A 341 -5.61 -43.17 34.92
C LYS A 341 -5.03 -43.22 33.51
N ARG A 342 -5.23 -44.33 32.79
CA ARG A 342 -4.80 -44.47 31.39
C ARG A 342 -5.57 -43.53 30.47
N ARG A 343 -6.91 -43.50 30.57
CA ARG A 343 -7.76 -42.58 29.80
C ARG A 343 -7.37 -41.11 30.03
N ALA A 344 -7.16 -40.71 31.27
CA ALA A 344 -6.74 -39.34 31.59
C ALA A 344 -5.38 -38.98 30.95
N ALA A 345 -4.44 -39.94 30.88
CA ALA A 345 -3.17 -39.76 30.19
C ALA A 345 -3.36 -39.62 28.67
N ASP A 346 -4.24 -40.43 28.07
CA ASP A 346 -4.56 -40.37 26.64
C ASP A 346 -5.23 -39.04 26.26
N ILE A 347 -6.18 -38.55 27.08
CA ILE A 347 -6.76 -37.20 26.93
C ILE A 347 -5.68 -36.13 27.05
N SER A 348 -4.74 -36.27 27.98
CA SER A 348 -3.63 -35.31 28.13
C SER A 348 -2.71 -35.28 26.91
N ASN A 349 -2.42 -36.42 26.30
CA ASN A 349 -1.63 -36.54 25.08
C ASN A 349 -2.36 -35.91 23.89
N PHE A 350 -3.65 -36.23 23.71
CA PHE A 350 -4.51 -35.61 22.70
C PHE A 350 -4.55 -34.09 22.86
N ALA A 351 -4.78 -33.60 24.07
CA ALA A 351 -4.83 -32.17 24.38
C ALA A 351 -3.51 -31.46 24.04
N SER A 352 -2.38 -32.10 24.37
CA SER A 352 -1.05 -31.59 24.04
C SER A 352 -0.81 -31.53 22.53
N ALA A 353 -1.33 -32.49 21.77
CA ALA A 353 -1.30 -32.46 20.31
C ALA A 353 -2.15 -31.33 19.73
N VAL A 354 -3.38 -31.13 20.23
CA VAL A 354 -4.27 -30.02 19.83
C VAL A 354 -3.58 -28.66 20.08
N VAL A 355 -2.96 -28.47 21.26
CA VAL A 355 -2.21 -27.23 21.56
C VAL A 355 -1.01 -27.06 20.63
N ARG A 356 -0.31 -28.15 20.28
CA ARG A 356 0.79 -28.11 19.32
C ARG A 356 0.32 -27.69 17.93
N THR A 357 -0.80 -28.24 17.46
CA THR A 357 -1.47 -27.84 16.21
C THR A 357 -1.81 -26.36 16.22
N SER A 358 -2.42 -25.84 17.29
CA SER A 358 -2.72 -24.41 17.44
C SER A 358 -1.45 -23.52 17.36
N ARG A 359 -0.34 -23.93 17.99
CA ARG A 359 0.93 -23.20 17.88
C ARG A 359 1.50 -23.23 16.46
N SER A 360 1.39 -24.35 15.76
CA SER A 360 1.82 -24.46 14.36
C SER A 360 0.91 -23.65 13.43
N GLN A 361 -0.40 -23.61 13.66
CA GLN A 361 -1.34 -22.71 12.96
C GLN A 361 -0.96 -21.23 13.15
N ALA A 362 -0.51 -20.83 14.34
CA ALA A 362 -0.05 -19.46 14.59
C ALA A 362 1.15 -19.08 13.70
N LYS A 363 2.10 -20.01 13.50
CA LYS A 363 3.24 -19.80 12.62
C LYS A 363 2.84 -19.76 11.15
N LEU A 364 1.96 -20.67 10.72
CA LEU A 364 1.40 -20.63 9.37
C LEU A 364 0.69 -19.30 9.09
N ASN A 365 -0.13 -18.81 10.04
CA ASN A 365 -0.82 -17.53 9.89
C ASN A 365 0.15 -16.35 9.69
N ALA A 366 1.29 -16.36 10.39
CA ALA A 366 2.33 -15.34 10.22
C ALA A 366 2.94 -15.36 8.81
N GLU A 367 3.20 -16.54 8.24
CA GLU A 367 3.67 -16.65 6.85
C GLU A 367 2.59 -16.26 5.84
N ILE A 368 1.32 -16.63 6.06
CA ILE A 368 0.19 -16.20 5.20
C ILE A 368 0.13 -14.67 5.13
N VAL A 369 0.19 -13.99 6.27
CA VAL A 369 0.20 -12.51 6.33
C VAL A 369 1.36 -11.93 5.53
N LYS A 370 2.54 -12.53 5.63
CA LYS A 370 3.72 -12.08 4.90
C LYS A 370 3.56 -12.25 3.39
N HIS A 371 3.07 -13.40 2.92
CA HIS A 371 2.84 -13.64 1.50
C HIS A 371 1.76 -12.69 0.97
N LEU A 372 0.57 -12.69 1.57
CA LEU A 372 -0.55 -11.90 1.08
C LEU A 372 -0.35 -10.39 1.22
N GLY A 373 0.58 -9.95 2.08
CA GLY A 373 1.00 -8.56 2.20
C GLY A 373 1.52 -7.94 0.91
N VAL A 374 2.01 -8.74 -0.05
CA VAL A 374 2.40 -8.27 -1.39
C VAL A 374 1.25 -7.57 -2.12
N ILE A 375 0.00 -8.00 -1.88
CA ILE A 375 -1.19 -7.35 -2.46
C ILE A 375 -1.30 -5.90 -1.97
N HIS A 376 -1.15 -5.68 -0.66
CA HIS A 376 -1.18 -4.33 -0.08
C HIS A 376 -0.04 -3.45 -0.59
N GLU A 377 1.15 -4.02 -0.81
CA GLU A 377 2.27 -3.27 -1.42
C GLU A 377 1.89 -2.76 -2.82
N TYR A 378 1.29 -3.60 -3.66
CA TYR A 378 0.82 -3.18 -4.98
C TYR A 378 -0.35 -2.18 -4.91
N MET A 379 -1.26 -2.30 -3.95
CA MET A 379 -2.26 -1.25 -3.70
C MET A 379 -1.62 0.10 -3.38
N GLU A 380 -0.61 0.14 -2.50
CA GLU A 380 0.12 1.37 -2.19
C GLU A 380 0.85 1.93 -3.43
N THR A 381 1.30 1.08 -4.36
CA THR A 381 1.95 1.54 -5.61
C THR A 381 0.99 2.22 -6.58
N MET A 382 -0.33 1.95 -6.52
CA MET A 382 -1.30 2.55 -7.43
C MET A 382 -1.34 4.08 -7.34
N ALA A 383 -1.06 4.65 -6.16
CA ALA A 383 -0.91 6.09 -6.01
C ALA A 383 0.19 6.68 -6.92
N SER A 384 1.30 5.96 -7.10
CA SER A 384 2.39 6.33 -8.00
C SER A 384 1.99 6.25 -9.48
N VAL A 385 1.19 5.23 -9.84
CA VAL A 385 0.62 5.07 -11.18
C VAL A 385 -0.28 6.25 -11.53
N HIS A 386 -1.21 6.60 -10.63
CA HIS A 386 -2.12 7.74 -10.80
C HIS A 386 -1.37 9.05 -10.94
N ASN A 387 -0.35 9.29 -10.12
CA ASN A 387 0.47 10.49 -10.20
C ASN A 387 1.17 10.62 -11.57
N ALA A 388 1.68 9.51 -12.11
CA ALA A 388 2.33 9.49 -13.42
C ALA A 388 1.35 9.77 -14.56
N PHE A 389 0.13 9.23 -14.50
CA PHE A 389 -0.92 9.49 -15.49
C PHE A 389 -1.45 10.93 -15.38
N ASN A 390 -1.59 11.46 -14.18
CA ASN A 390 -1.94 12.86 -13.96
C ASN A 390 -0.86 13.80 -14.51
N ALA A 391 0.42 13.45 -14.37
CA ALA A 391 1.51 14.23 -14.94
C ALA A 391 1.43 14.31 -16.48
N ARG A 392 1.02 13.22 -17.15
CA ARG A 392 0.76 13.15 -18.59
C ARG A 392 -0.45 14.00 -18.99
N SER A 393 -1.58 13.85 -18.31
CA SER A 393 -2.79 14.65 -18.55
C SER A 393 -2.51 16.16 -18.40
N ASN A 394 -1.75 16.54 -17.37
CA ASN A 394 -1.38 17.94 -17.13
C ASN A 394 -0.40 18.49 -18.19
N ALA A 395 0.53 17.65 -18.68
CA ALA A 395 1.44 18.04 -19.76
C ALA A 395 0.68 18.24 -21.09
N LEU A 396 -0.26 17.35 -21.39
CA LEU A 396 -1.14 17.49 -22.56
C LEU A 396 -1.97 18.77 -22.45
N LEU A 397 -2.62 19.01 -21.31
CA LEU A 397 -3.40 20.23 -21.08
C LEU A 397 -2.55 21.50 -21.26
N ARG A 398 -1.28 21.48 -20.83
CA ARG A 398 -0.35 22.61 -21.07
C ARG A 398 -0.13 22.87 -22.55
N VAL A 399 0.09 21.82 -23.35
CA VAL A 399 0.24 21.95 -24.81
C VAL A 399 -1.04 22.48 -25.46
N GLN A 400 -2.20 21.99 -25.04
CA GLN A 400 -3.50 22.45 -25.53
C GLN A 400 -3.73 23.95 -25.22
N ASN A 401 -3.43 24.38 -24.00
CA ASN A 401 -3.55 25.79 -23.58
C ASN A 401 -2.62 26.70 -24.41
N LEU A 402 -1.35 26.33 -24.58
CA LEU A 402 -0.40 27.10 -25.40
C LEU A 402 -0.81 27.13 -26.89
N SER A 403 -1.41 26.05 -27.38
CA SER A 403 -1.94 25.99 -28.75
C SER A 403 -3.10 26.95 -28.96
N ALA A 404 -4.02 27.02 -28.00
CA ALA A 404 -5.14 27.96 -28.03
C ALA A 404 -4.64 29.41 -27.94
N GLU A 405 -3.70 29.69 -27.03
CA GLU A 405 -3.07 31.01 -26.89
C GLU A 405 -2.38 31.46 -28.19
N LEU A 406 -1.59 30.58 -28.81
CA LEU A 406 -0.95 30.84 -30.11
C LEU A 406 -1.96 31.16 -31.21
N TYR A 407 -3.06 30.42 -31.25
CA TYR A 407 -4.12 30.67 -32.22
C TYR A 407 -4.73 32.06 -32.03
N PHE A 408 -5.01 32.47 -30.78
CA PHE A 408 -5.54 33.80 -30.48
C PHE A 408 -4.54 34.91 -30.82
N LEU A 409 -3.27 34.74 -30.46
CA LEU A 409 -2.20 35.71 -30.75
C LEU A 409 -1.99 35.89 -32.25
N ARG A 410 -1.91 34.79 -33.02
CA ARG A 410 -1.79 34.82 -34.49
C ARG A 410 -3.00 35.48 -35.15
N THR A 411 -4.20 35.17 -34.68
CA THR A 411 -5.44 35.79 -35.20
C THR A 411 -5.44 37.30 -34.93
N ARG A 412 -4.98 37.73 -33.76
CA ARG A 412 -4.89 39.15 -33.40
C ARG A 412 -3.83 39.89 -34.23
N ALA A 413 -2.67 39.28 -34.44
CA ALA A 413 -1.61 39.82 -35.29
C ALA A 413 -2.12 39.99 -36.73
N GLY A 414 -2.70 38.94 -37.33
CA GLY A 414 -3.24 39.00 -38.69
C GLY A 414 -4.37 40.02 -38.86
N LYS A 415 -5.24 40.19 -37.86
CA LYS A 415 -6.27 41.25 -37.87
C LYS A 415 -5.64 42.64 -37.91
N LEU A 416 -4.61 42.91 -37.10
CA LEU A 416 -3.94 44.21 -37.08
C LEU A 416 -3.18 44.49 -38.37
N GLU A 417 -2.60 43.46 -39.00
CA GLU A 417 -1.95 43.56 -40.31
C GLU A 417 -2.94 43.82 -41.45
N SER A 418 -4.16 43.25 -41.37
CA SER A 418 -5.20 43.40 -42.39
C SER A 418 -5.90 44.77 -42.41
N VAL A 419 -5.80 45.55 -41.34
CA VAL A 419 -6.41 46.89 -41.27
C VAL A 419 -5.53 47.89 -42.02
N SER A 420 -5.98 48.44 -43.14
CA SER A 420 -5.24 49.46 -43.90
C SER A 420 -5.23 50.83 -43.18
N SER A 421 -4.06 51.45 -43.04
CA SER A 421 -3.85 52.82 -42.52
C SER A 421 -4.22 53.87 -43.57
N ARG A 422 -5.07 54.83 -43.19
CA ARG A 422 -5.33 56.03 -44.00
C ARG A 422 -4.39 57.22 -43.68
N GLY A 423 -3.25 57.01 -43.03
CA GLY A 423 -2.27 58.07 -42.77
C GLY A 423 -0.98 57.62 -42.06
N MET A 424 0.16 58.21 -42.44
CA MET A 424 1.53 57.86 -41.97
C MET A 424 1.74 58.01 -40.45
N ASP A 425 1.04 58.93 -39.78
CA ASP A 425 1.21 59.16 -38.33
C ASP A 425 0.66 58.02 -37.45
N GLN A 426 -0.25 57.19 -37.97
CA GLN A 426 -0.80 56.02 -37.25
C GLN A 426 -0.13 54.69 -37.63
N GLU A 427 0.80 54.69 -38.59
CA GLU A 427 1.51 53.49 -39.04
C GLU A 427 2.58 53.06 -38.05
N ARG A 428 3.48 53.96 -37.66
CA ARG A 428 4.57 53.63 -36.71
C ARG A 428 4.14 52.96 -35.39
N PRO A 429 3.15 53.48 -34.63
CA PRO A 429 2.73 52.84 -33.38
C PRO A 429 2.00 51.50 -33.61
N ARG A 430 1.41 51.29 -34.79
CA ARG A 430 0.78 50.03 -35.16
C ARG A 430 1.81 48.99 -35.54
N ASP A 431 2.80 49.36 -36.34
CA ASP A 431 3.89 48.48 -36.74
C ASP A 431 4.67 48.01 -35.51
N GLN A 432 4.93 48.91 -34.56
CA GLN A 432 5.50 48.56 -33.27
C GLN A 432 4.65 47.53 -32.51
N LYS A 433 3.32 47.72 -32.47
CA LYS A 433 2.39 46.78 -31.80
C LYS A 433 2.28 45.43 -32.52
N ILE A 434 2.42 45.40 -33.84
CA ILE A 434 2.48 44.18 -34.63
C ILE A 434 3.78 43.43 -34.32
N GLU A 435 4.92 44.13 -34.25
CA GLU A 435 6.20 43.52 -33.88
C GLU A 435 6.20 42.97 -32.45
N GLU A 436 5.65 43.70 -31.48
CA GLU A 436 5.45 43.21 -30.10
C GLU A 436 4.58 41.94 -30.08
N LEU A 437 3.49 41.92 -30.86
CA LEU A 437 2.64 40.74 -30.99
C LEU A 437 3.37 39.57 -31.66
N LYS A 438 4.21 39.82 -32.67
CA LYS A 438 5.04 38.78 -33.31
C LYS A 438 6.11 38.24 -32.38
N GLU A 439 6.68 39.08 -31.52
CA GLU A 439 7.61 38.65 -30.48
C GLU A 439 6.91 37.76 -29.45
N THR A 440 5.71 38.13 -28.99
CA THR A 440 4.93 37.27 -28.08
C THR A 440 4.51 35.96 -28.74
N VAL A 441 4.12 35.97 -30.03
CA VAL A 441 3.86 34.74 -30.80
C VAL A 441 5.09 33.84 -30.83
N ARG A 442 6.28 34.37 -31.14
CA ARG A 442 7.54 33.59 -31.13
C ARG A 442 7.83 32.99 -29.77
N ALA A 443 7.71 33.78 -28.69
CA ALA A 443 7.94 33.30 -27.33
C ALA A 443 6.96 32.17 -26.93
N THR A 444 5.67 32.28 -27.30
CA THR A 444 4.68 31.24 -27.04
C THR A 444 4.89 30.01 -27.93
N GLU A 445 5.42 30.16 -29.15
CA GLU A 445 5.81 29.06 -30.03
C GLU A 445 6.95 28.26 -29.43
N ASP A 446 7.99 28.93 -28.93
CA ASP A 446 9.11 28.31 -28.22
C ASP A 446 8.62 27.59 -26.95
N ALA A 447 7.71 28.21 -26.19
CA ALA A 447 7.10 27.60 -25.01
C ALA A 447 6.27 26.35 -25.36
N LYS A 448 5.50 26.38 -26.46
CA LYS A 448 4.78 25.20 -26.97
C LYS A 448 5.75 24.11 -27.40
N ALA A 449 6.82 24.45 -28.12
CA ALA A 449 7.83 23.48 -28.55
C ALA A 449 8.51 22.79 -27.36
N HIS A 450 8.80 23.53 -26.29
CA HIS A 450 9.30 22.96 -25.04
C HIS A 450 8.27 22.04 -24.37
N ALA A 451 7.02 22.49 -24.25
CA ALA A 451 5.94 21.69 -23.64
C ALA A 451 5.67 20.38 -24.41
N LEU A 452 5.79 20.39 -25.74
CA LEU A 452 5.69 19.20 -26.58
C LEU A 452 6.82 18.21 -26.30
N LYS A 453 8.08 18.68 -26.20
CA LYS A 453 9.21 17.82 -25.84
C LYS A 453 9.04 17.19 -24.46
N GLU A 454 8.55 17.96 -23.49
CA GLU A 454 8.26 17.46 -22.15
C GLU A 454 7.15 16.40 -22.17
N LEU A 455 6.08 16.64 -22.93
CA LEU A 455 5.00 15.67 -23.10
C LEU A 455 5.53 14.36 -23.70
N GLU A 456 6.31 14.40 -24.79
CA GLU A 456 6.86 13.18 -25.40
C GLU A 456 7.74 12.38 -24.43
N LEU A 457 8.57 13.06 -23.63
CA LEU A 457 9.36 12.40 -22.59
C LEU A 457 8.48 11.72 -21.53
N ILE A 458 7.40 12.38 -21.10
CA ILE A 458 6.44 11.79 -20.15
C ILE A 458 5.71 10.59 -20.77
N LYS A 459 5.36 10.66 -22.07
CA LYS A 459 4.71 9.57 -22.79
C LYS A 459 5.62 8.33 -22.85
N GLU A 460 6.89 8.53 -23.18
CA GLU A 460 7.90 7.47 -23.19
C GLU A 460 8.10 6.87 -21.79
N ASN A 461 8.28 7.71 -20.78
CA ASN A 461 8.42 7.28 -19.39
C ASN A 461 7.23 6.45 -18.92
N ASN A 462 6.00 6.91 -19.14
CA ASN A 462 4.78 6.16 -18.80
C ASN A 462 4.77 4.77 -19.45
N MET A 463 5.09 4.67 -20.74
CA MET A 463 5.04 3.38 -21.44
C MET A 463 6.13 2.42 -20.97
N ASN A 464 7.35 2.91 -20.75
CA ASN A 464 8.43 2.10 -20.18
C ASN A 464 8.08 1.61 -18.78
N GLU A 465 7.41 2.46 -18.00
CA GLU A 465 7.05 2.16 -16.63
C GLU A 465 5.88 1.19 -16.51
N ILE A 466 4.87 1.31 -17.38
CA ILE A 466 3.79 0.32 -17.50
C ILE A 466 4.36 -1.07 -17.78
N LYS A 467 5.35 -1.17 -18.69
CA LYS A 467 6.00 -2.45 -19.01
C LYS A 467 6.77 -2.99 -17.81
N ARG A 468 7.59 -2.16 -17.16
CA ARG A 468 8.36 -2.55 -15.98
C ARG A 468 7.45 -3.02 -14.85
N PHE A 469 6.46 -2.20 -14.50
CA PHE A 469 5.49 -2.49 -13.45
C PHE A 469 4.75 -3.81 -13.70
N ASN A 470 4.30 -4.07 -14.93
CA ASN A 470 3.62 -5.33 -15.23
C ASN A 470 4.54 -6.55 -15.12
N LYS A 471 5.82 -6.41 -15.50
CA LYS A 471 6.82 -7.47 -15.34
C LYS A 471 7.09 -7.77 -13.86
N GLU A 472 7.36 -6.74 -13.07
CA GLU A 472 7.59 -6.84 -11.61
C GLU A 472 6.36 -7.44 -10.91
N ARG A 473 5.17 -6.88 -11.17
CA ARG A 473 3.90 -7.37 -10.62
C ARG A 473 3.66 -8.85 -10.91
N ARG A 474 3.87 -9.26 -12.16
CA ARG A 474 3.68 -10.67 -12.54
C ARG A 474 4.63 -11.57 -11.74
N GLN A 475 5.90 -11.21 -11.66
CA GLN A 475 6.90 -11.98 -10.93
C GLN A 475 6.57 -12.07 -9.43
N ASP A 476 6.26 -10.94 -8.81
CA ASP A 476 6.03 -10.87 -7.37
C ASP A 476 4.74 -11.58 -6.96
N LEU A 477 3.66 -11.45 -7.74
CA LEU A 477 2.41 -12.17 -7.46
C LEU A 477 2.56 -13.68 -7.66
N VAL A 478 3.35 -14.12 -8.64
CA VAL A 478 3.66 -15.55 -8.80
C VAL A 478 4.48 -16.06 -7.63
N GLU A 479 5.49 -15.32 -7.19
CA GLU A 479 6.31 -15.72 -6.04
C GLU A 479 5.52 -15.74 -4.74
N MET A 480 4.64 -14.74 -4.54
CA MET A 480 3.67 -14.71 -3.45
C MET A 480 2.81 -15.98 -3.42
N LEU A 481 2.20 -16.35 -4.55
CA LEU A 481 1.33 -17.53 -4.62
C LEU A 481 2.11 -18.83 -4.39
N LYS A 482 3.33 -18.94 -4.92
CA LYS A 482 4.21 -20.09 -4.67
C LYS A 482 4.54 -20.23 -3.19
N GLY A 483 4.95 -19.14 -2.54
CA GLY A 483 5.25 -19.11 -1.11
C GLY A 483 4.03 -19.51 -0.28
N PHE A 484 2.88 -18.89 -0.58
CA PHE A 484 1.60 -19.19 0.07
C PHE A 484 1.24 -20.68 -0.02
N VAL A 485 1.26 -21.27 -1.22
CA VAL A 485 0.91 -22.69 -1.42
C VAL A 485 1.95 -23.63 -0.79
N SER A 486 3.23 -23.31 -0.89
CA SER A 486 4.31 -24.16 -0.36
C SER A 486 4.25 -24.27 1.16
N ASP A 487 4.00 -23.15 1.85
CA ASP A 487 3.86 -23.16 3.31
C ASP A 487 2.57 -23.89 3.72
N GLN A 488 1.44 -23.66 3.03
CA GLN A 488 0.20 -24.39 3.29
C GLN A 488 0.39 -25.92 3.18
N ALA A 489 1.07 -26.40 2.12
CA ALA A 489 1.36 -27.82 1.95
C ALA A 489 2.28 -28.34 3.06
N THR A 490 3.37 -27.63 3.35
CA THR A 490 4.35 -28.02 4.38
C THR A 490 3.70 -28.13 5.76
N TYR A 491 2.84 -27.16 6.12
CA TYR A 491 2.13 -27.20 7.40
C TYR A 491 1.04 -28.27 7.40
N SER A 492 0.38 -28.56 6.28
CA SER A 492 -0.59 -29.66 6.16
C SER A 492 0.06 -31.01 6.45
N ASP A 493 1.24 -31.29 5.88
CA ASP A 493 2.02 -32.49 6.17
C ASP A 493 2.45 -32.54 7.64
N HIS A 494 2.85 -31.39 8.19
CA HIS A 494 3.19 -31.29 9.61
C HIS A 494 2.00 -31.60 10.52
N PHE A 495 0.80 -31.08 10.21
CA PHE A 495 -0.43 -31.38 10.94
C PHE A 495 -0.78 -32.87 10.83
N ALA A 496 -0.69 -33.44 9.63
CA ALA A 496 -0.91 -34.86 9.41
C ALA A 496 0.00 -35.71 10.30
N SER A 497 1.30 -35.39 10.37
CA SER A 497 2.26 -36.07 11.25
C SER A 497 1.86 -36.00 12.74
N ILE A 498 1.40 -34.84 13.22
CA ILE A 498 0.90 -34.69 14.61
C ILE A 498 -0.29 -35.63 14.84
N TRP A 499 -1.25 -35.66 13.92
CA TRP A 499 -2.46 -36.47 14.05
C TRP A 499 -2.20 -37.97 13.89
N THR A 500 -1.31 -38.37 12.99
CA THR A 500 -0.86 -39.76 12.86
C THR A 500 -0.28 -40.26 14.18
N LYS A 501 0.58 -39.48 14.83
CA LYS A 501 1.15 -39.85 16.12
C LYS A 501 0.08 -40.05 17.20
N VAL A 502 -0.90 -39.16 17.27
CA VAL A 502 -2.04 -39.30 18.20
C VAL A 502 -2.85 -40.57 17.90
N ALA A 503 -3.12 -40.84 16.62
CA ALA A 503 -3.83 -42.05 16.21
C ALA A 503 -3.05 -43.31 16.61
N GLU A 504 -1.72 -43.31 16.44
CA GLU A 504 -0.84 -44.41 16.84
C GLU A 504 -0.83 -44.67 18.35
N GLU A 505 -0.70 -43.61 19.15
CA GLU A 505 -0.73 -43.67 20.61
C GLU A 505 -2.08 -44.21 21.14
N THR A 506 -3.17 -44.00 20.39
CA THR A 506 -4.53 -44.41 20.77
C THR A 506 -5.04 -45.69 20.08
N LYS A 507 -4.21 -46.37 19.27
CA LYS A 507 -4.57 -47.63 18.56
C LYS A 507 -5.11 -48.73 19.48
N GLY A 508 -4.78 -48.71 20.77
CA GLY A 508 -5.30 -49.67 21.75
C GLY A 508 -6.82 -49.72 21.84
N TYR A 509 -7.50 -48.58 21.65
CA TYR A 509 -8.96 -48.50 21.71
C TYR A 509 -9.67 -49.25 20.59
N ALA A 510 -9.08 -49.28 19.38
CA ALA A 510 -9.63 -49.99 18.24
C ALA A 510 -9.55 -51.52 18.38
N LYS A 511 -8.53 -52.03 19.10
CA LYS A 511 -8.34 -53.46 19.34
C LYS A 511 -9.24 -54.02 20.44
N SER A 512 -9.74 -53.16 21.33
CA SER A 512 -10.65 -53.53 22.43
C SER A 512 -12.13 -53.47 22.08
N SER A 513 -12.49 -52.96 20.89
CA SER A 513 -13.87 -52.89 20.40
C SER A 513 -14.23 -53.97 19.36
N SER A 514 -13.28 -54.86 19.05
CA SER A 514 -13.47 -56.11 18.29
C SER A 514 -13.45 -57.28 19.26
#